data_AF-A0A087SST9-F1
#
_entry.id   AF-A0A087SST9-F1
#
_cell.length_a   1.000
_cell.length_b   1.000
_cell.length_c   1.000
_cell.angle_alpha   90.00
_cell.angle_beta   90.00
_cell.angle_gamma   90.00
#
_symmetry.space_group_name_H-M   'P 1'
#
loop_
_entity.id
_entity.type
_entity.pdbx_description
1 polymer ?
#
loop_
_entity_poly.entity_id
_entity_poly.type
_entity_poly.pdbx_seq_one_letter_code
_entity_poly.pdbx_strand_id
1 'polypeptide(L)'
;MQGDDRPLKRLPDTVQATDKLPDGPEPVAVEVEYPSREELTRVVGSPEQALSTLLSTTLASADWVEVCHALGTLRQLTVHEPAALLEPHLSQLVPLVLKSVRSLRSSVTKTAILAVGDLFLSLGDALLALADVGGAAGPTTSLLGSLLLKAASSEKQFVLAADSVDPAALSALLLPYTEHKSPKVRGRTAIVLSLAQARVQDNTLRGIPVPSLLAASGRLLTDNTPEAREAAKKLLAHVRAAFEQTEAAGVAVPKAAEEGAPAPTPWEAYCRAQLPGSTALAVLRAQQ
;
A
#
# COMPACT_ATOMS: atom_id res chain seq x y z
N MET A 1 -1.67 26.90 47.70
CA MET A 1 -2.24 25.59 47.35
C MET A 1 -1.14 24.56 47.50
N GLN A 2 -1.05 23.92 48.68
CA GLN A 2 -0.01 22.95 49.01
C GLN A 2 -0.35 21.61 48.34
N GLY A 3 0.59 21.08 47.57
CA GLY A 3 0.51 19.78 46.93
C GLY A 3 0.60 18.66 47.98
N ASP A 4 -0.31 17.71 47.86
CA ASP A 4 -0.43 16.52 48.69
C ASP A 4 0.63 15.49 48.27
N ASP A 5 1.87 15.65 48.75
CA ASP A 5 2.95 14.66 48.62
C ASP A 5 2.70 13.49 49.58
N ARG A 6 1.76 12.61 49.20
CA ARG A 6 1.62 11.31 49.84
C ARG A 6 2.67 10.36 49.24
N PRO A 7 3.58 9.77 50.05
CA PRO A 7 4.55 8.81 49.53
C PRO A 7 3.82 7.58 48.98
N LEU A 8 4.17 7.18 47.76
CA LEU A 8 3.71 5.95 47.14
C LEU A 8 4.00 4.78 48.10
N LYS A 9 2.96 4.00 48.43
CA LYS A 9 3.10 2.80 49.26
C LYS A 9 4.14 1.89 48.63
N ARG A 10 5.17 1.50 49.39
CA ARG A 10 6.11 0.45 48.98
C ARG A 10 5.32 -0.82 48.67
N LEU A 11 5.55 -1.38 47.49
CA LEU A 11 5.10 -2.72 47.14
C LEU A 11 5.73 -3.70 48.15
N PRO A 12 5.00 -4.70 48.65
CA PRO A 12 5.55 -5.68 49.56
C PRO A 12 6.69 -6.46 48.88
N ASP A 13 7.82 -6.60 49.58
CA ASP A 13 9.02 -7.33 49.11
C ASP A 13 8.81 -8.85 48.98
N THR A 14 7.59 -9.33 49.26
CA THR A 14 7.21 -10.73 49.15
C THR A 14 6.30 -10.90 47.96
N VAL A 15 6.83 -11.48 46.89
CA VAL A 15 6.04 -12.03 45.78
C VAL A 15 5.09 -13.06 46.39
N GLN A 16 3.84 -12.67 46.63
CA GLN A 16 2.79 -13.65 46.82
C GLN A 16 2.70 -14.42 45.49
N ALA A 17 3.13 -15.68 45.53
CA ALA A 17 2.91 -16.64 44.46
C ALA A 17 1.39 -16.80 44.30
N THR A 18 0.82 -15.91 43.50
CA THR A 18 -0.58 -15.94 43.12
C THR A 18 -0.70 -16.94 41.98
N ASP A 19 -1.52 -17.94 42.27
CA ASP A 19 -2.21 -18.85 41.37
C ASP A 19 -1.38 -19.52 40.28
N LYS A 20 -1.26 -20.84 40.43
CA LYS A 20 -0.95 -21.77 39.35
C LYS A 20 -1.64 -21.28 38.07
N LEU A 21 -0.86 -21.03 37.01
CA LEU A 21 -1.43 -20.94 35.67
C LEU A 21 -2.33 -22.17 35.49
N PRO A 22 -3.51 -22.03 34.89
CA PRO A 22 -4.34 -23.20 34.61
C PRO A 22 -3.48 -24.24 33.89
N ASP A 23 -3.36 -25.44 34.46
CA ASP A 23 -2.72 -26.65 33.89
C ASP A 23 -3.55 -27.16 32.68
N GLY A 24 -3.92 -26.24 31.78
CA GLY A 24 -4.45 -26.58 30.48
C GLY A 24 -3.33 -27.18 29.64
N PRO A 25 -3.64 -28.14 28.75
CA PRO A 25 -2.66 -28.62 27.80
C PRO A 25 -2.02 -27.44 27.08
N GLU A 26 -0.69 -27.40 27.07
CA GLU A 26 0.08 -26.38 26.37
C GLU A 26 -0.44 -26.32 24.92
N PRO A 27 -0.89 -25.15 24.44
CA PRO A 27 -1.52 -25.06 23.13
C PRO A 27 -0.54 -25.58 22.08
N VAL A 28 -0.95 -26.63 21.36
CA VAL A 28 -0.14 -27.23 20.30
C VAL A 28 0.27 -26.12 19.34
N ALA A 29 1.58 -25.90 19.20
CA ALA A 29 2.11 -24.93 18.28
C ALA A 29 1.79 -25.39 16.84
N VAL A 30 0.75 -24.80 16.24
CA VAL A 30 0.40 -25.05 14.85
C VAL A 30 1.31 -24.19 13.98
N GLU A 31 2.29 -24.82 13.32
CA GLU A 31 3.15 -24.17 12.35
C GLU A 31 2.41 -24.01 11.01
N VAL A 32 2.46 -22.81 10.44
CA VAL A 32 1.85 -22.50 9.14
C VAL A 32 2.96 -22.42 8.10
N GLU A 33 2.86 -23.24 7.06
CA GLU A 33 3.77 -23.21 5.92
C GLU A 33 3.42 -22.05 4.97
N TYR A 34 4.45 -21.43 4.38
CA TYR A 34 4.30 -20.30 3.45
C TYR A 34 4.99 -20.62 2.12
N PRO A 35 4.43 -21.53 1.30
CA PRO A 35 5.03 -21.88 0.01
C PRO A 35 5.13 -20.64 -0.88
N SER A 36 6.17 -20.58 -1.71
CA SER A 36 6.31 -19.56 -2.76
C SER A 36 5.18 -19.69 -3.79
N ARG A 37 4.99 -18.67 -4.64
CA ARG A 37 3.94 -18.72 -5.67
C ARG A 37 4.17 -19.87 -6.64
N GLU A 38 5.44 -20.13 -6.96
CA GLU A 38 5.90 -21.15 -7.91
C GLU A 38 5.71 -22.58 -7.38
N GLU A 39 5.69 -22.75 -6.06
CA GLU A 39 5.48 -24.04 -5.38
C GLU A 39 3.99 -24.41 -5.24
N LEU A 40 3.07 -23.48 -5.52
CA LEU A 40 1.64 -23.73 -5.36
C LEU A 40 1.14 -24.76 -6.37
N THR A 41 0.52 -25.81 -5.88
CA THR A 41 -0.16 -26.83 -6.67
C THR A 41 -1.64 -26.50 -6.88
N ARG A 42 -2.29 -27.17 -7.84
CA ARG A 42 -3.75 -27.08 -8.03
C ARG A 42 -4.49 -27.55 -6.78
N VAL A 43 -5.68 -26.99 -6.57
CA VAL A 43 -6.58 -27.47 -5.52
C VAL A 43 -6.93 -28.94 -5.78
N VAL A 44 -6.97 -29.73 -4.70
CA VAL A 44 -7.42 -31.12 -4.76
C VAL A 44 -8.95 -31.13 -4.82
N GLY A 45 -9.51 -31.77 -5.85
CA GLY A 45 -10.97 -31.85 -6.04
C GLY A 45 -11.52 -30.79 -6.99
N SER A 46 -12.79 -30.40 -6.81
CA SER A 46 -13.46 -29.40 -7.67
C SER A 46 -13.09 -27.97 -7.26
N PRO A 47 -12.51 -27.16 -8.16
CA PRO A 47 -12.26 -25.74 -7.92
C PRO A 47 -13.52 -24.94 -7.56
N GLU A 48 -14.66 -25.27 -8.18
CA GLU A 48 -15.94 -24.60 -7.94
C GLU A 48 -16.45 -24.85 -6.53
N GLN A 49 -16.37 -26.11 -6.06
CA GLN A 49 -16.73 -26.46 -4.68
C GLN A 49 -15.79 -25.80 -3.67
N ALA A 50 -14.49 -25.77 -3.98
CA ALA A 50 -13.51 -25.09 -3.14
C ALA A 50 -13.82 -23.60 -3.03
N LEU A 51 -14.10 -22.92 -4.15
CA LEU A 51 -14.48 -21.51 -4.16
C LEU A 51 -15.77 -21.24 -3.39
N SER A 52 -16.81 -22.06 -3.62
CA SER A 52 -18.07 -21.95 -2.88
C SER A 52 -17.85 -22.09 -1.36
N THR A 53 -16.98 -23.01 -0.95
CA THR A 53 -16.65 -23.23 0.46
C THR A 53 -15.86 -22.05 1.04
N LEU A 54 -14.90 -21.50 0.30
CA LEU A 54 -14.15 -20.30 0.71
C LEU A 54 -15.07 -19.11 1.00
N LEU A 55 -16.00 -18.83 0.09
CA LEU A 55 -16.89 -17.67 0.19
C LEU A 55 -17.94 -17.83 1.29
N SER A 56 -18.47 -19.03 1.47
CA SER A 56 -19.59 -19.27 2.40
C SER A 56 -19.18 -19.60 3.83
N THR A 57 -18.01 -20.21 4.05
CA THR A 57 -17.64 -20.73 5.36
C THR A 57 -16.21 -20.39 5.78
N THR A 58 -15.19 -20.88 5.08
CA THR A 58 -13.86 -21.04 5.68
C THR A 58 -13.08 -19.72 5.82
N LEU A 59 -13.24 -18.75 4.92
CA LEU A 59 -12.61 -17.42 5.09
C LEU A 59 -13.27 -16.58 6.19
N ALA A 60 -14.54 -16.86 6.49
CA ALA A 60 -15.28 -16.16 7.54
C ALA A 60 -15.10 -16.80 8.92
N SER A 61 -14.46 -17.97 9.01
CA SER A 61 -14.32 -18.78 10.22
C SER A 61 -13.73 -18.02 11.40
N ALA A 62 -14.12 -18.46 12.60
CA ALA A 62 -13.52 -18.01 13.86
C ALA A 62 -12.19 -18.73 14.15
N ASP A 63 -11.97 -19.92 13.56
CA ASP A 63 -10.73 -20.65 13.69
C ASP A 63 -9.68 -20.07 12.73
N TRP A 64 -8.61 -19.52 13.33
CA TRP A 64 -7.53 -18.90 12.57
C TRP A 64 -6.73 -19.90 11.75
N VAL A 65 -6.66 -21.17 12.17
CA VAL A 65 -5.98 -22.23 11.42
C VAL A 65 -6.77 -22.53 10.15
N GLU A 66 -8.08 -22.69 10.27
CA GLU A 66 -8.99 -22.84 9.13
C GLU A 66 -8.89 -21.66 8.16
N VAL A 67 -8.83 -20.41 8.66
CA VAL A 67 -8.62 -19.23 7.82
C VAL A 67 -7.27 -19.27 7.10
N CYS A 68 -6.19 -19.71 7.75
CA CYS A 68 -4.89 -19.88 7.09
C CYS A 68 -4.96 -20.92 5.96
N HIS A 69 -5.60 -22.07 6.19
CA HIS A 69 -5.81 -23.07 5.14
C HIS A 69 -6.67 -22.53 3.99
N ALA A 70 -7.76 -21.83 4.31
CA ALA A 70 -8.63 -21.19 3.33
C ALA A 70 -7.87 -20.18 2.46
N LEU A 71 -7.03 -19.34 3.06
CA LEU A 71 -6.16 -18.42 2.31
C LEU A 71 -5.14 -19.17 1.46
N GLY A 72 -4.63 -20.32 1.91
CA GLY A 72 -3.80 -21.22 1.10
C GLY A 72 -4.53 -21.77 -0.13
N THR A 73 -5.75 -22.28 0.04
CA THR A 73 -6.61 -22.71 -1.07
C THR A 73 -6.93 -21.56 -2.02
N LEU A 74 -7.19 -20.37 -1.49
CA LEU A 74 -7.39 -19.17 -2.31
C LEU A 74 -6.15 -18.86 -3.16
N ARG A 75 -4.94 -18.97 -2.61
CA ARG A 75 -3.70 -18.82 -3.38
C ARG A 75 -3.62 -19.83 -4.53
N GLN A 76 -3.94 -21.10 -4.27
CA GLN A 76 -3.96 -22.13 -5.30
C GLN A 76 -4.96 -21.83 -6.42
N LEU A 77 -6.21 -21.46 -6.07
CA LEU A 77 -7.23 -21.06 -7.06
C LEU A 77 -6.79 -19.83 -7.86
N THR A 78 -6.15 -18.87 -7.20
CA THR A 78 -5.69 -17.63 -7.83
C THR A 78 -4.61 -17.88 -8.88
N VAL A 79 -3.71 -18.83 -8.63
CA VAL A 79 -2.63 -19.16 -9.58
C VAL A 79 -3.13 -20.06 -10.71
N HIS A 80 -3.95 -21.06 -10.40
CA HIS A 80 -4.31 -22.10 -11.36
C HIS A 80 -5.66 -21.91 -12.05
N GLU A 81 -6.61 -21.24 -11.40
CA GLU A 81 -7.99 -21.06 -11.87
C GLU A 81 -8.47 -19.59 -11.73
N PRO A 82 -7.68 -18.57 -12.13
CA PRO A 82 -7.99 -17.17 -11.86
C PRO A 82 -9.33 -16.71 -12.47
N ALA A 83 -9.74 -17.29 -13.59
CA ALA A 83 -11.00 -16.97 -14.23
C ALA A 83 -12.23 -17.28 -13.35
N ALA A 84 -12.15 -18.30 -12.50
CA ALA A 84 -13.23 -18.66 -11.58
C ALA A 84 -13.46 -17.58 -10.50
N LEU A 85 -12.43 -16.78 -10.20
CA LEU A 85 -12.46 -15.74 -9.17
C LEU A 85 -12.99 -14.40 -9.67
N LEU A 86 -13.21 -14.22 -10.97
CA LEU A 86 -13.80 -13.00 -11.53
C LEU A 86 -15.26 -12.83 -11.07
N GLU A 87 -15.91 -11.76 -11.53
CA GLU A 87 -17.30 -11.47 -11.13
C GLU A 87 -18.24 -12.66 -11.44
N PRO A 88 -19.18 -12.99 -10.52
CA PRO A 88 -19.59 -12.20 -9.35
C PRO A 88 -18.81 -12.50 -8.05
N HIS A 89 -17.76 -13.34 -8.10
CA HIS A 89 -17.11 -13.84 -6.88
C HIS A 89 -16.07 -12.86 -6.32
N LEU A 90 -15.40 -12.09 -7.17
CA LEU A 90 -14.35 -11.17 -6.76
C LEU A 90 -14.87 -10.12 -5.75
N SER A 91 -16.03 -9.53 -6.04
CA SER A 91 -16.69 -8.54 -5.18
C SER A 91 -17.07 -9.10 -3.80
N GLN A 92 -17.40 -10.38 -3.70
CA GLN A 92 -17.68 -11.07 -2.43
C GLN A 92 -16.39 -11.44 -1.68
N LEU A 93 -15.33 -11.79 -2.42
CA LEU A 93 -14.06 -12.23 -1.88
C LEU A 93 -13.29 -11.08 -1.19
N VAL A 94 -13.27 -9.89 -1.80
CA VAL A 94 -12.47 -8.76 -1.33
C VAL A 94 -12.73 -8.40 0.15
N PRO A 95 -13.98 -8.24 0.63
CA PRO A 95 -14.26 -8.00 2.04
C PRO A 95 -13.78 -9.11 2.99
N LEU A 96 -13.86 -10.38 2.56
CA LEU A 96 -13.41 -11.53 3.36
C LEU A 96 -11.87 -11.53 3.49
N VAL A 97 -11.16 -11.28 2.40
CA VAL A 97 -9.69 -11.18 2.41
C VAL A 97 -9.23 -9.97 3.22
N LEU A 98 -9.93 -8.84 3.12
CA LEU A 98 -9.67 -7.65 3.92
C LEU A 98 -9.76 -7.93 5.44
N LYS A 99 -10.77 -8.68 5.88
CA LYS A 99 -10.89 -9.14 7.27
C LYS A 99 -9.63 -9.87 7.71
N SER A 100 -9.10 -10.75 6.88
CA SER A 100 -7.87 -11.52 7.15
C SER A 100 -6.60 -10.66 7.16
N VAL A 101 -6.45 -9.73 6.21
CA VAL A 101 -5.32 -8.76 6.18
C VAL A 101 -5.29 -7.92 7.45
N ARG A 102 -6.45 -7.58 8.00
CA ARG A 102 -6.58 -6.79 9.23
C ARG A 102 -6.44 -7.58 10.52
N SER A 103 -6.23 -8.90 10.44
CA SER A 103 -6.04 -9.75 11.62
C SER A 103 -4.89 -9.26 12.51
N LEU A 104 -5.01 -9.51 13.82
CA LEU A 104 -3.93 -9.31 14.80
C LEU A 104 -2.98 -10.52 14.86
N ARG A 105 -3.39 -11.67 14.28
CA ARG A 105 -2.54 -12.84 14.18
C ARG A 105 -1.61 -12.69 12.98
N SER A 106 -0.32 -12.74 13.24
CA SER A 106 0.72 -12.59 12.22
C SER A 106 0.65 -13.67 11.14
N SER A 107 0.30 -14.91 11.50
CA SER A 107 0.13 -16.03 10.55
C SER A 107 -0.97 -15.72 9.53
N VAL A 108 -2.18 -15.42 10.01
CA VAL A 108 -3.32 -15.04 9.16
C VAL A 108 -2.99 -13.82 8.30
N THR A 109 -2.41 -12.78 8.90
CA THR A 109 -2.03 -11.56 8.17
C THR A 109 -1.01 -11.85 7.07
N LYS A 110 0.02 -12.65 7.36
CA LYS A 110 1.06 -13.00 6.41
C LYS A 110 0.51 -13.84 5.26
N THR A 111 -0.29 -14.87 5.55
CA THR A 111 -0.93 -15.69 4.50
C THR A 111 -1.89 -14.86 3.66
N ALA A 112 -2.62 -13.91 4.26
CA ALA A 112 -3.52 -13.02 3.54
C ALA A 112 -2.77 -12.05 2.62
N ILE A 113 -1.64 -11.48 3.07
CA ILE A 113 -0.79 -10.63 2.24
C ILE A 113 -0.23 -11.40 1.04
N LEU A 114 0.21 -12.65 1.24
CA LEU A 114 0.63 -13.52 0.13
C LEU A 114 -0.52 -13.79 -0.84
N ALA A 115 -1.72 -14.12 -0.33
CA ALA A 115 -2.91 -14.31 -1.16
C ALA A 115 -3.28 -13.07 -1.97
N VAL A 116 -3.21 -11.88 -1.38
CA VAL A 116 -3.44 -10.62 -2.10
C VAL A 116 -2.37 -10.36 -3.15
N GLY A 117 -1.11 -10.62 -2.84
CA GLY A 117 -0.02 -10.55 -3.83
C GLY A 117 -0.30 -11.47 -5.02
N ASP A 118 -0.77 -12.69 -4.74
CA ASP A 118 -1.15 -13.63 -5.79
C ASP A 118 -2.33 -13.13 -6.62
N LEU A 119 -3.33 -12.53 -5.98
CA LEU A 119 -4.53 -11.99 -6.64
C LEU A 119 -4.19 -10.81 -7.55
N PHE A 120 -3.32 -9.88 -7.11
CA PHE A 120 -2.88 -8.80 -7.99
C PHE A 120 -2.15 -9.35 -9.22
N LEU A 121 -1.20 -10.27 -9.03
CA LEU A 121 -0.46 -10.86 -10.14
C LEU A 121 -1.35 -11.60 -11.15
N SER A 122 -2.45 -12.21 -10.71
CA SER A 122 -3.34 -12.97 -11.58
C SER A 122 -4.53 -12.18 -12.15
N LEU A 123 -5.09 -11.23 -11.39
CA LEU A 123 -6.33 -10.53 -11.73
C LEU A 123 -6.10 -9.05 -12.09
N GLY A 124 -4.96 -8.48 -11.73
CA GLY A 124 -4.54 -7.13 -12.10
C GLY A 124 -5.62 -6.07 -11.83
N ASP A 125 -5.99 -5.36 -12.90
CA ASP A 125 -6.93 -4.23 -12.84
C ASP A 125 -8.33 -4.60 -12.33
N ALA A 126 -8.76 -5.87 -12.51
CA ALA A 126 -10.04 -6.32 -11.99
C ALA A 126 -10.08 -6.27 -10.46
N LEU A 127 -8.99 -6.65 -9.78
CA LEU A 127 -8.86 -6.47 -8.34
C LEU A 127 -8.65 -5.00 -7.98
N LEU A 128 -7.85 -4.27 -8.75
CA LEU A 128 -7.55 -2.87 -8.48
C LEU A 128 -8.84 -2.02 -8.37
N ALA A 129 -9.81 -2.27 -9.26
CA ALA A 129 -11.11 -1.60 -9.27
C ALA A 129 -11.92 -1.77 -7.96
N LEU A 130 -11.65 -2.82 -7.19
CA LEU A 130 -12.34 -3.14 -5.94
C LEU A 130 -11.45 -2.95 -4.70
N ALA A 131 -10.16 -2.67 -4.88
CA ALA A 131 -9.18 -2.68 -3.80
C ALA A 131 -9.30 -1.47 -2.85
N ASP A 132 -9.85 -0.35 -3.30
CA ASP A 132 -9.81 0.92 -2.55
C ASP A 132 -11.18 1.44 -2.10
N VAL A 133 -12.12 0.53 -1.79
CA VAL A 133 -13.45 0.91 -1.28
C VAL A 133 -13.32 1.75 0.01
N GLY A 134 -13.79 3.00 -0.03
CA GLY A 134 -13.68 3.97 1.07
C GLY A 134 -12.39 4.81 1.08
N GLY A 135 -11.41 4.49 0.22
CA GLY A 135 -10.23 5.30 -0.02
C GLY A 135 -9.35 5.57 1.21
N ALA A 136 -8.49 6.60 1.09
CA ALA A 136 -7.57 7.01 2.16
C ALA A 136 -8.25 7.47 3.46
N ALA A 137 -9.54 7.81 3.40
CA ALA A 137 -10.34 8.19 4.56
C ALA A 137 -11.00 6.98 5.27
N GLY A 138 -11.15 5.86 4.58
CA GLY A 138 -11.84 4.64 5.04
C GLY A 138 -10.88 3.46 5.22
N PRO A 139 -9.94 3.48 6.18
CA PRO A 139 -8.93 2.43 6.33
C PRO A 139 -9.52 1.06 6.70
N THR A 140 -10.76 1.02 7.16
CA THR A 140 -11.44 -0.23 7.57
C THR A 140 -12.06 -0.97 6.40
N THR A 141 -12.35 -0.28 5.30
CA THR A 141 -13.01 -0.81 4.10
C THR A 141 -12.05 -0.89 2.91
N SER A 142 -10.95 -0.13 2.93
CA SER A 142 -9.95 -0.15 1.87
C SER A 142 -8.96 -1.30 2.08
N LEU A 143 -8.94 -2.23 1.14
CA LEU A 143 -7.93 -3.27 1.04
C LEU A 143 -6.56 -2.67 0.72
N LEU A 144 -6.48 -1.74 -0.23
CA LEU A 144 -5.27 -1.01 -0.58
C LEU A 144 -4.69 -0.29 0.64
N GLY A 145 -5.51 0.48 1.36
CA GLY A 145 -5.09 1.21 2.56
C GLY A 145 -4.61 0.28 3.68
N SER A 146 -5.30 -0.84 3.89
CA SER A 146 -4.89 -1.86 4.87
C SER A 146 -3.55 -2.49 4.50
N LEU A 147 -3.33 -2.78 3.22
CA LEU A 147 -2.06 -3.32 2.73
C LEU A 147 -0.93 -2.32 2.88
N LEU A 148 -1.14 -1.05 2.51
CA LEU A 148 -0.15 0.02 2.70
C LEU A 148 0.29 0.14 4.16
N LEU A 149 -0.67 0.03 5.10
CA LEU A 149 -0.39 0.08 6.54
C LEU A 149 0.40 -1.14 7.04
N LYS A 150 0.05 -2.34 6.57
CA LYS A 150 0.73 -3.59 6.96
C LYS A 150 2.13 -3.67 6.34
N ALA A 151 2.26 -3.34 5.06
CA ALA A 151 3.52 -3.28 4.33
C ALA A 151 4.51 -2.28 4.94
N ALA A 152 4.01 -1.17 5.47
CA ALA A 152 4.75 -0.18 6.24
C ALA A 152 5.29 -0.71 7.58
N SER A 153 4.73 -1.81 8.10
CA SER A 153 5.04 -2.35 9.42
C SER A 153 5.84 -3.65 9.35
N SER A 154 5.82 -4.35 8.21
CA SER A 154 6.60 -5.56 7.96
C SER A 154 7.91 -5.24 7.23
N GLU A 155 9.03 -5.78 7.70
CA GLU A 155 10.35 -5.54 7.07
C GLU A 155 10.49 -6.13 5.66
N LYS A 156 9.57 -7.00 5.20
CA LYS A 156 9.68 -7.68 3.90
C LYS A 156 8.31 -7.89 3.22
N GLN A 157 8.26 -7.52 1.94
CA GLN A 157 7.41 -8.09 0.87
C GLN A 157 5.89 -7.86 0.84
N PHE A 158 5.44 -6.61 0.92
CA PHE A 158 4.28 -6.24 0.09
C PHE A 158 4.64 -5.09 -0.84
N VAL A 159 5.26 -5.42 -1.95
CA VAL A 159 5.18 -4.57 -3.12
C VAL A 159 3.87 -4.98 -3.75
N LEU A 160 2.85 -4.12 -3.64
CA LEU A 160 1.69 -4.22 -4.52
C LEU A 160 2.26 -4.53 -5.91
N ALA A 161 1.85 -5.62 -6.54
CA ALA A 161 2.45 -6.10 -7.78
C ALA A 161 2.17 -5.09 -8.90
N ALA A 162 2.85 -3.95 -8.85
CA ALA A 162 2.57 -2.78 -9.65
C ALA A 162 2.67 -3.16 -11.12
N ASP A 163 3.57 -4.09 -11.44
CA ASP A 163 3.78 -4.69 -12.76
C ASP A 163 2.54 -5.35 -13.37
N SER A 164 1.55 -5.74 -12.56
CA SER A 164 0.32 -6.43 -12.97
C SER A 164 -0.89 -5.53 -13.19
N VAL A 165 -0.76 -4.22 -12.93
CA VAL A 165 -1.86 -3.25 -13.05
C VAL A 165 -1.50 -2.07 -13.94
N ASP A 166 -2.51 -1.37 -14.44
CA ASP A 166 -2.34 -0.14 -15.20
C ASP A 166 -1.68 0.94 -14.32
N PRO A 167 -0.54 1.52 -14.75
CA PRO A 167 0.18 2.53 -14.00
C PRO A 167 -0.65 3.77 -13.67
N ALA A 168 -1.56 4.18 -14.55
CA ALA A 168 -2.37 5.37 -14.40
C ALA A 168 -3.50 5.15 -13.39
N ALA A 169 -4.25 4.07 -13.52
CA ALA A 169 -5.29 3.69 -12.58
C ALA A 169 -4.71 3.52 -11.17
N LEU A 170 -3.58 2.83 -11.05
CA LEU A 170 -2.91 2.64 -9.77
C LEU A 170 -2.47 3.98 -9.16
N SER A 171 -1.82 4.82 -9.95
CA SER A 171 -1.29 6.08 -9.47
C SER A 171 -2.42 7.05 -9.07
N ALA A 172 -3.57 7.03 -9.74
CA ALA A 172 -4.76 7.80 -9.37
C ALA A 172 -5.30 7.38 -7.99
N LEU A 173 -5.35 6.08 -7.70
CA LEU A 173 -5.75 5.56 -6.39
C LEU A 173 -4.73 5.88 -5.28
N LEU A 174 -3.44 5.92 -5.60
CA LEU A 174 -2.38 6.16 -4.63
C LEU A 174 -2.20 7.64 -4.26
N LEU A 175 -2.53 8.58 -5.16
CA LEU A 175 -2.33 10.01 -4.94
C LEU A 175 -2.90 10.53 -3.61
N PRO A 176 -4.14 10.20 -3.20
CA PRO A 176 -4.68 10.59 -1.89
C PRO A 176 -3.87 10.08 -0.69
N TYR A 177 -3.21 8.92 -0.82
CA TYR A 177 -2.41 8.34 0.25
C TYR A 177 -1.06 9.05 0.47
N THR A 178 -0.63 9.89 -0.47
CA THR A 178 0.59 10.72 -0.31
C THR A 178 0.44 11.78 0.78
N GLU A 179 -0.80 12.05 1.22
CA GLU A 179 -1.13 13.01 2.28
C GLU A 179 -1.62 12.31 3.56
N HIS A 180 -1.49 10.98 3.63
CA HIS A 180 -2.00 10.21 4.76
C HIS A 180 -1.29 10.59 6.08
N LYS A 181 -2.03 10.60 7.20
CA LYS A 181 -1.51 10.99 8.52
C LYS A 181 -0.32 10.15 9.00
N SER A 182 -0.26 8.88 8.61
CA SER A 182 0.86 7.98 8.94
C SER A 182 2.03 8.18 7.98
N PRO A 183 3.22 8.61 8.47
CA PRO A 183 4.41 8.76 7.63
C PRO A 183 4.81 7.45 6.93
N LYS A 184 4.61 6.30 7.59
CA LYS A 184 4.95 5.01 7.00
C LYS A 184 4.06 4.67 5.79
N VAL A 185 2.77 5.03 5.85
CA VAL A 185 1.85 4.86 4.72
C VAL A 185 2.27 5.79 3.57
N ARG A 186 2.63 7.05 3.85
CA ARG A 186 3.13 7.96 2.83
C ARG A 186 4.40 7.44 2.17
N GLY A 187 5.37 6.96 2.95
CA GLY A 187 6.59 6.33 2.43
C GLY A 187 6.32 5.12 1.56
N ARG A 188 5.43 4.22 1.97
CA ARG A 188 5.06 3.06 1.14
C ARG A 188 4.33 3.46 -0.13
N THR A 189 3.43 4.44 -0.03
CA THR A 189 2.71 5.01 -1.18
C THR A 189 3.69 5.60 -2.18
N ALA A 190 4.66 6.39 -1.71
CA ALA A 190 5.69 7.01 -2.56
C ALA A 190 6.50 5.96 -3.33
N ILE A 191 6.90 4.85 -2.68
CA ILE A 191 7.60 3.74 -3.33
C ILE A 191 6.75 3.14 -4.45
N VAL A 192 5.49 2.76 -4.15
CA VAL A 192 4.62 2.11 -5.14
C VAL A 192 4.31 3.07 -6.30
N LEU A 193 4.06 4.34 -6.00
CA LEU A 193 3.83 5.38 -7.00
C LEU A 193 5.06 5.57 -7.91
N SER A 194 6.27 5.60 -7.35
CA SER A 194 7.50 5.67 -8.15
C SER A 194 7.69 4.44 -9.05
N LEU A 195 7.35 3.24 -8.57
CA LEU A 195 7.44 2.01 -9.37
C LEU A 195 6.41 2.00 -10.50
N ALA A 196 5.18 2.45 -10.23
CA ALA A 196 4.16 2.59 -11.25
C ALA A 196 4.61 3.55 -12.35
N GLN A 197 5.16 4.72 -11.98
CA GLN A 197 5.59 5.73 -12.96
C GLN A 197 6.82 5.31 -13.77
N ALA A 198 7.70 4.47 -13.24
CA ALA A 198 8.82 3.91 -14.00
C ALA A 198 8.39 3.01 -15.20
N ARG A 199 7.13 2.56 -15.23
CA ARG A 199 6.58 1.71 -16.30
C ARG A 199 5.88 2.48 -17.40
N VAL A 200 5.66 3.77 -17.24
CA VAL A 200 4.98 4.58 -18.26
C VAL A 200 5.98 4.84 -19.39
N GLN A 201 5.89 4.04 -20.46
CA GLN A 201 6.88 3.98 -21.55
C GLN A 201 6.95 5.27 -22.38
N ASP A 202 5.80 5.93 -22.57
CA ASP A 202 5.76 7.31 -23.06
C ASP A 202 5.77 8.20 -21.82
N ASN A 203 6.73 9.13 -21.64
CA ASN A 203 6.67 10.03 -20.48
C ASN A 203 5.48 11.02 -20.55
N THR A 204 4.51 10.83 -21.46
CA THR A 204 3.16 11.32 -21.22
C THR A 204 2.58 10.54 -20.04
N LEU A 205 2.42 11.21 -18.91
CA LEU A 205 1.71 10.69 -17.74
C LEU A 205 0.26 10.37 -18.17
N ARG A 206 0.04 9.21 -18.78
CA ARG A 206 -1.26 8.82 -19.33
C ARG A 206 -2.25 8.83 -18.17
N GLY A 207 -3.36 9.55 -18.32
CA GLY A 207 -4.46 9.57 -17.35
C GLY A 207 -4.23 10.33 -16.04
N ILE A 208 -3.02 10.81 -15.73
CA ILE A 208 -2.76 11.56 -14.48
C ILE A 208 -2.22 12.96 -14.77
N PRO A 209 -2.83 14.02 -14.19
CA PRO A 209 -2.30 15.36 -14.33
C PRO A 209 -0.88 15.48 -13.75
N VAL A 210 0.08 15.88 -14.59
CA VAL A 210 1.46 16.23 -14.22
C VAL A 210 1.52 17.14 -12.98
N PRO A 211 0.67 18.18 -12.83
CA PRO A 211 0.64 19.00 -11.62
C PRO A 211 0.39 18.21 -10.34
N SER A 212 -0.45 17.18 -10.38
CA SER A 212 -0.77 16.36 -9.19
C SER A 212 0.43 15.53 -8.75
N LEU A 213 1.16 14.95 -9.70
CA LEU A 213 2.38 14.19 -9.43
C LEU A 213 3.53 15.11 -8.98
N LEU A 214 3.64 16.30 -9.57
CA LEU A 214 4.58 17.32 -9.11
C LEU A 214 4.30 17.75 -7.66
N ALA A 215 3.04 18.04 -7.32
CA ALA A 215 2.62 18.41 -5.98
C ALA A 215 2.89 17.29 -4.96
N ALA A 216 2.55 16.04 -5.30
CA ALA A 216 2.85 14.89 -4.47
C ALA A 216 4.36 14.73 -4.25
N SER A 217 5.16 14.80 -5.32
CA SER A 217 6.62 14.68 -5.25
C SER A 217 7.23 15.75 -4.34
N GLY A 218 6.81 17.01 -4.53
CA GLY A 218 7.32 18.13 -3.74
C GLY A 218 7.04 17.97 -2.24
N ARG A 219 5.84 17.52 -1.84
CA ARG A 219 5.53 17.25 -0.43
C ARG A 219 6.37 16.12 0.14
N LEU A 220 6.53 15.03 -0.63
CA LEU A 220 7.25 13.84 -0.20
C LEU A 220 8.76 14.05 -0.09
N LEU A 221 9.35 15.03 -0.80
CA LEU A 221 10.75 15.41 -0.65
C LEU A 221 11.11 15.90 0.76
N THR A 222 10.13 16.47 1.46
CA THR A 222 10.27 16.96 2.85
C THR A 222 9.63 16.02 3.86
N ASP A 223 9.30 14.78 3.47
CA ASP A 223 8.66 13.82 4.37
C ASP A 223 9.57 13.39 5.52
N ASN A 224 8.98 12.93 6.61
CA ASN A 224 9.69 12.42 7.78
C ASN A 224 10.41 11.09 7.50
N THR A 225 9.92 10.28 6.57
CA THR A 225 10.51 8.98 6.23
C THR A 225 11.56 9.10 5.12
N PRO A 226 12.77 8.51 5.30
CA PRO A 226 13.79 8.52 4.24
C PRO A 226 13.31 7.81 2.97
N GLU A 227 12.51 6.75 3.11
CA GLU A 227 11.94 6.01 1.99
C GLU A 227 11.04 6.89 1.11
N ALA A 228 10.19 7.72 1.72
CA ALA A 228 9.38 8.69 0.99
C ALA A 228 10.26 9.66 0.20
N ARG A 229 11.30 10.21 0.83
CA ARG A 229 12.17 11.21 0.19
C ARG A 229 12.94 10.63 -0.99
N GLU A 230 13.47 9.41 -0.87
CA GLU A 230 14.19 8.75 -1.97
C GLU A 230 13.25 8.37 -3.12
N ALA A 231 12.05 7.87 -2.81
CA ALA A 231 11.04 7.60 -3.84
C ALA A 231 10.54 8.90 -4.50
N ALA A 232 10.44 10.00 -3.77
CA ALA A 232 10.05 11.31 -4.28
C ALA A 232 11.07 11.87 -5.29
N LYS A 233 12.37 11.69 -5.05
CA LYS A 233 13.42 12.06 -6.01
C LYS A 233 13.26 11.33 -7.34
N LYS A 234 13.00 10.02 -7.28
CA LYS A 234 12.73 9.19 -8.46
C LYS A 234 11.48 9.68 -9.16
N LEU A 235 10.37 9.86 -8.44
CA LEU A 235 9.12 10.35 -9.00
C LEU A 235 9.29 11.71 -9.69
N LEU A 236 10.02 12.64 -9.06
CA LEU A 236 10.31 13.96 -9.61
C LEU A 236 11.07 13.89 -10.94
N ALA A 237 12.02 12.95 -11.08
CA ALA A 237 12.74 12.74 -12.33
C ALA A 237 11.79 12.36 -13.49
N HIS A 238 10.79 11.49 -13.23
CA HIS A 238 9.77 11.14 -14.22
C HIS A 238 8.88 12.34 -14.57
N VAL A 239 8.46 13.13 -13.57
CA VAL A 239 7.65 14.34 -13.78
C VAL A 239 8.40 15.38 -14.62
N ARG A 240 9.70 15.56 -14.38
CA ARG A 240 10.53 16.47 -15.17
C ARG A 240 10.69 15.99 -16.61
N ALA A 241 10.97 14.71 -16.82
CA ALA A 241 11.08 14.13 -18.16
C ALA A 241 9.76 14.27 -18.95
N ALA A 242 8.61 14.11 -18.28
CA ALA A 242 7.29 14.34 -18.85
C ALA A 242 7.06 15.81 -19.28
N PHE A 243 7.48 16.75 -18.43
CA PHE A 243 7.43 18.17 -18.74
C PHE A 243 8.30 18.55 -19.94
N GLU A 244 9.56 18.11 -19.96
CA GLU A 244 10.51 18.42 -21.03
C GLU A 244 10.04 17.89 -22.39
N GLN A 245 9.38 16.73 -22.43
CA GLN A 245 8.76 16.21 -23.66
C GLN A 245 7.55 17.02 -24.12
N THR A 246 6.74 17.52 -23.17
CA THR A 246 5.57 18.36 -23.48
C THR A 246 6.01 19.71 -24.04
N GLU A 247 7.06 20.31 -23.48
CA GLU A 247 7.69 21.53 -24.00
C GLU A 247 8.29 21.30 -25.40
N ALA A 248 9.02 20.19 -25.60
CA ALA A 248 9.59 19.85 -26.90
C ALA A 248 8.53 19.62 -27.98
N ALA A 249 7.32 19.20 -27.59
CA ALA A 249 6.16 19.06 -28.47
C ALA A 249 5.43 20.38 -28.77
N GLY A 250 5.89 21.51 -28.23
CA GLY A 250 5.42 22.86 -28.59
C GLY A 250 4.21 23.39 -27.80
N VAL A 251 3.89 22.81 -26.64
CA VAL A 251 2.83 23.34 -25.75
C VAL A 251 3.40 24.46 -24.88
N ALA A 252 3.32 25.70 -25.36
CA ALA A 252 3.90 26.87 -24.68
C ALA A 252 3.33 27.11 -23.26
N VAL A 253 4.22 27.13 -22.25
CA VAL A 253 3.94 27.61 -20.89
C VAL A 253 3.90 29.16 -20.85
N PRO A 254 2.98 29.79 -20.11
CA PRO A 254 2.87 31.25 -20.04
C PRO A 254 4.12 31.89 -19.40
N LYS A 255 4.62 32.93 -20.07
CA LYS A 255 5.82 33.69 -19.72
C LYS A 255 5.44 34.82 -18.75
N ALA A 256 5.85 34.74 -17.48
CA ALA A 256 5.81 35.88 -16.57
C ALA A 256 7.23 36.42 -16.39
N ALA A 257 7.47 37.64 -16.85
CA ALA A 257 8.74 38.34 -16.70
C ALA A 257 8.66 39.30 -15.50
N GLU A 258 9.57 39.15 -14.54
CA GLU A 258 9.94 40.20 -13.58
C GLU A 258 11.42 40.54 -13.77
N GLU A 259 11.73 41.84 -13.78
CA GLU A 259 13.07 42.38 -13.98
C GLU A 259 13.91 42.28 -12.70
N GLY A 260 15.15 41.76 -12.81
CA GLY A 260 16.19 41.90 -11.77
C GLY A 260 16.86 40.60 -11.30
N ALA A 261 16.34 39.43 -11.66
CA ALA A 261 16.96 38.12 -11.41
C ALA A 261 17.25 37.40 -12.74
N PRO A 262 18.20 36.45 -12.82
CA PRO A 262 18.29 35.57 -13.99
C PRO A 262 16.91 34.98 -14.26
N ALA A 263 16.44 35.11 -15.49
CA ALA A 263 15.11 34.67 -15.87
C ALA A 263 14.95 33.19 -15.49
N PRO A 264 13.87 32.82 -14.78
CA PRO A 264 13.68 31.44 -14.37
C PRO A 264 13.64 30.53 -15.59
N THR A 265 14.23 29.34 -15.49
CA THR A 265 14.07 28.32 -16.53
C THR A 265 12.58 27.96 -16.69
N PRO A 266 12.14 27.44 -17.85
CA PRO A 266 10.74 27.02 -18.04
C PRO A 266 10.25 26.06 -16.94
N TRP A 267 11.12 25.14 -16.51
CA TRP A 267 10.87 24.23 -15.40
C TRP A 267 10.71 24.96 -14.05
N GLU A 268 11.55 25.94 -13.75
CA GLU A 268 11.44 26.75 -12.53
C GLU A 268 10.14 27.56 -12.50
N ALA A 269 9.77 28.17 -13.62
CA ALA A 269 8.51 28.90 -13.77
C ALA A 269 7.32 27.95 -13.57
N TYR A 270 7.35 26.77 -14.20
CA TYR A 270 6.34 25.74 -14.03
C TYR A 270 6.20 25.30 -12.56
N CYS A 271 7.31 24.99 -11.88
CA CYS A 271 7.29 24.60 -10.48
C CYS A 271 6.71 25.69 -9.57
N ARG A 272 7.10 26.96 -9.78
CA ARG A 272 6.58 28.10 -9.00
C ARG A 272 5.09 28.36 -9.26
N ALA A 273 4.61 28.08 -10.47
CA ALA A 273 3.20 28.23 -10.82
C ALA A 273 2.31 27.13 -10.22
N GLN A 274 2.84 25.90 -10.09
CA GLN A 274 2.08 24.74 -9.63
C GLN A 274 2.18 24.47 -8.12
N LEU A 275 3.19 25.02 -7.43
CA LEU A 275 3.53 24.64 -6.06
C LEU A 275 3.61 25.84 -5.10
N PRO A 276 3.29 25.66 -3.80
CA PRO A 276 3.61 26.63 -2.77
C PRO A 276 5.12 26.91 -2.70
N GLY A 277 5.51 28.13 -2.32
CA GLY A 277 6.91 28.60 -2.41
C GLY A 277 7.94 27.70 -1.69
N SER A 278 7.62 27.17 -0.51
CA SER A 278 8.50 26.25 0.22
C SER A 278 8.66 24.89 -0.49
N THR A 279 7.58 24.37 -1.05
CA THR A 279 7.56 23.11 -1.81
C THR A 279 8.27 23.27 -3.16
N ALA A 280 8.06 24.38 -3.86
CA ALA A 280 8.78 24.71 -5.09
C ALA A 280 10.29 24.78 -4.83
N LEU A 281 10.73 25.43 -3.75
CA LEU A 281 12.14 25.52 -3.39
C LEU A 281 12.75 24.13 -3.08
N ALA A 282 12.01 23.26 -2.39
CA ALA A 282 12.44 21.89 -2.12
C ALA A 282 12.64 21.09 -3.42
N VAL A 283 11.71 21.21 -4.37
CA VAL A 283 11.81 20.58 -5.70
C VAL A 283 13.03 21.06 -6.46
N LEU A 284 13.27 22.39 -6.49
CA LEU A 284 14.39 22.97 -7.22
C LEU A 284 15.74 22.59 -6.62
N ARG A 285 15.83 22.50 -5.29
CA ARG A 285 17.06 22.04 -4.59
C ARG A 285 17.36 20.57 -4.79
N ALA A 286 16.33 19.73 -4.90
CA ALA A 286 16.51 18.29 -5.11
C ALA A 286 17.04 17.92 -6.51
N GLN A 287 17.18 18.91 -7.39
CA GLN A 287 17.59 18.79 -8.79
C GLN A 287 18.95 19.45 -9.08
N GLN A 288 19.61 20.01 -8.06
CA GLN A 288 20.96 20.56 -8.09
C GLN A 288 21.97 19.49 -7.66
#